data_AF-A0A828ZVR8-F1
#
_entry.id   AF-A0A828ZVR8-F1
#
_cell.length_a   1.000
_cell.length_b   1.000
_cell.length_c   1.000
_cell.angle_alpha   90.00
_cell.angle_beta   90.00
_cell.angle_gamma   90.00
#
_symmetry.space_group_name_H-M   'P 1'
#
loop_
_entity.id
_entity.type
_entity.pdbx_description
1 polymer ?
#
loop_
_entity_poly.entity_id
_entity_poly.type
_entity_poly.pdbx_seq_one_letter_code
_entity_poly.pdbx_strand_id
1 'polypeptide(L)'
;MVKTTTEDKLVNTSLKQLKTELEKYAYFLLLKSYCINLSQLQKIDSAHYVLEFFNGDSLLVGRKIFEKTKERFHDFQKTASS
;
A
#
# COMPACT_ATOMS: atom_id res chain seq x y z
N MET A 1 -5.20 -12.32 4.09
CA MET A 1 -5.91 -11.30 4.88
C MET A 1 -5.80 -9.98 4.13
N VAL A 2 -6.93 -9.35 3.86
CA VAL A 2 -7.01 -8.02 3.25
C VAL A 2 -7.48 -7.06 4.33
N LYS A 3 -6.65 -6.06 4.64
CA LYS A 3 -7.03 -4.97 5.54
C LYS A 3 -7.82 -3.94 4.74
N THR A 4 -9.04 -3.65 5.17
CA THR A 4 -9.87 -2.60 4.56
C THR A 4 -10.03 -1.42 5.52
N THR A 5 -10.69 -0.35 5.08
CA THR A 5 -10.92 0.83 5.92
C THR A 5 -11.84 0.57 7.11
N THR A 6 -12.70 -0.45 7.05
CA THR A 6 -13.72 -0.73 8.08
C THR A 6 -13.55 -2.07 8.78
N GLU A 7 -12.98 -3.07 8.10
CA GLU A 7 -12.85 -4.43 8.64
C GLU A 7 -11.72 -5.24 7.98
N ASP A 8 -11.21 -6.25 8.69
CA ASP A 8 -10.27 -7.20 8.13
C ASP A 8 -11.03 -8.36 7.46
N LYS A 9 -10.75 -8.61 6.18
CA LYS A 9 -11.39 -9.67 5.40
C LYS A 9 -10.41 -10.80 5.10
N LEU A 10 -10.84 -12.03 5.37
CA LEU A 10 -10.22 -13.22 4.79
C LEU A 10 -10.86 -13.49 3.44
N VAL A 11 -10.13 -13.23 2.37
CA VAL A 11 -10.56 -13.53 1.00
C VAL A 11 -9.91 -14.83 0.57
N ASN A 12 -10.71 -15.80 0.13
CA ASN A 12 -10.22 -17.07 -0.41
C ASN A 12 -9.82 -16.89 -1.88
N THR A 13 -8.66 -16.28 -2.11
CA THR A 13 -8.07 -16.07 -3.45
C THR A 13 -6.54 -16.09 -3.37
N SER A 14 -5.87 -16.25 -4.50
CA SER A 14 -4.42 -16.10 -4.56
C SER A 14 -4.02 -14.63 -4.67
N LEU A 15 -2.87 -14.28 -4.07
CA LEU A 15 -2.30 -12.94 -4.22
C LEU A 15 -1.99 -12.61 -5.69
N LYS A 16 -1.70 -13.61 -6.53
CA LYS A 16 -1.47 -13.43 -7.96
C LYS A 16 -2.74 -12.94 -8.68
N GLN A 17 -3.87 -13.61 -8.46
CA GLN A 17 -5.15 -13.20 -9.04
C GLN A 17 -5.58 -11.82 -8.55
N LEU A 18 -5.42 -11.55 -7.25
CA LEU A 18 -5.74 -10.23 -6.69
C LEU A 18 -4.93 -9.12 -7.36
N LYS A 19 -3.63 -9.34 -7.63
CA LYS A 19 -2.79 -8.37 -8.34
C LYS A 19 -3.32 -8.08 -9.75
N THR A 20 -3.66 -9.10 -10.52
CA THR A 20 -4.21 -8.92 -11.88
C THR A 20 -5.46 -8.04 -11.87
N GLU A 21 -6.34 -8.21 -10.89
CA GLU A 21 -7.54 -7.35 -10.76
C GLU A 21 -7.21 -5.91 -10.35
N LEU A 22 -6.12 -5.72 -9.60
CA LEU A 22 -5.68 -4.42 -9.09
C LEU A 22 -4.77 -3.65 -10.04
N GLU A 23 -4.15 -4.31 -11.03
CA GLU A 23 -3.22 -3.71 -12.00
C GLU A 23 -3.81 -2.54 -12.79
N LYS A 24 -5.14 -2.54 -12.98
CA LYS A 24 -5.87 -1.45 -13.66
C LYS A 24 -5.91 -0.13 -12.86
N TYR A 25 -5.60 -0.17 -11.57
CA TYR A 25 -5.64 0.99 -10.69
C TYR A 25 -4.23 1.52 -10.42
N ALA A 26 -3.89 2.68 -11.00
CA ALA A 26 -2.55 3.26 -10.90
C ALA A 26 -2.09 3.59 -9.46
N TYR A 27 -3.02 3.72 -8.53
CA TYR A 27 -2.75 4.00 -7.12
C TYR A 27 -2.44 2.74 -6.29
N PHE A 28 -2.46 1.54 -6.87
CA PHE A 28 -2.01 0.33 -6.19
C PHE A 28 -0.53 0.04 -6.49
N LEU A 29 0.27 -0.11 -5.43
CA LEU A 29 1.61 -0.65 -5.49
C LEU A 29 1.58 -2.16 -5.29
N LEU A 30 1.88 -2.90 -6.35
CA LEU A 30 1.86 -4.36 -6.37
C LEU A 30 3.27 -4.92 -6.16
N LEU A 31 3.51 -5.52 -4.99
CA LEU A 31 4.81 -6.09 -4.59
C LEU A 31 4.69 -7.61 -4.41
N LYS A 32 5.81 -8.33 -4.30
CA LYS A 32 5.82 -9.81 -4.19
C LYS A 32 4.82 -10.33 -3.15
N SER A 33 4.81 -9.77 -1.94
CA SER A 33 3.96 -10.21 -0.83
C SER A 33 2.89 -9.19 -0.40
N TYR A 34 2.81 -8.02 -1.05
CA TYR A 34 1.92 -6.92 -0.66
C TYR A 34 1.18 -6.32 -1.85
N CYS A 35 -0.02 -5.84 -1.61
CA CYS A 35 -0.73 -4.91 -2.49
C CYS A 35 -1.09 -3.70 -1.63
N ILE A 36 -0.45 -2.57 -1.88
CA ILE A 36 -0.57 -1.37 -1.03
C ILE A 36 -1.38 -0.34 -1.80
N ASN A 37 -2.48 0.13 -1.21
CA ASN A 37 -3.24 1.25 -1.75
C ASN A 37 -2.55 2.57 -1.35
N LEU A 38 -1.87 3.21 -2.29
CA LEU A 38 -1.14 4.45 -2.04
C LEU A 38 -2.07 5.62 -1.71
N SER A 39 -3.33 5.62 -2.18
CA SER A 39 -4.29 6.68 -1.86
C SER A 39 -4.78 6.65 -0.41
N GLN A 40 -4.51 5.55 0.31
CA GLN A 40 -4.86 5.40 1.72
C GLN A 40 -3.68 5.64 2.65
N LEU A 41 -2.48 5.86 2.12
CA LEU A 41 -1.32 6.24 2.94
C LEU A 41 -1.46 7.69 3.38
N GLN A 42 -1.40 7.90 4.69
CA GLN A 42 -1.38 9.22 5.31
C GLN A 42 0.06 9.73 5.44
N LYS A 43 0.96 8.89 5.95
CA LYS A 43 2.35 9.26 6.23
C LYS A 43 3.26 8.05 6.14
N ILE A 44 4.53 8.34 5.86
CA ILE A 44 5.62 7.35 5.85
C ILE A 44 6.64 7.77 6.92
N ASP A 45 6.79 6.96 7.97
CA ASP A 45 7.79 7.16 9.01
C ASP A 45 9.10 6.47 8.64
N SER A 46 10.07 7.27 8.19
CA SER A 46 11.40 6.80 7.79
C SER A 46 12.31 6.40 8.94
N ALA A 47 12.05 6.84 10.17
CA ALA A 47 12.87 6.46 11.32
C ALA A 47 12.60 5.00 11.73
N HIS A 48 11.34 4.56 11.60
CA HIS A 48 10.89 3.25 12.09
C HIS A 48 10.46 2.28 10.98
N TYR A 49 10.57 2.66 9.70
CA TYR A 49 10.10 1.87 8.55
C TYR A 49 8.61 1.52 8.62
N VAL A 50 7.79 2.47 9.07
CA VAL A 50 6.34 2.30 9.26
C VAL A 50 5.57 3.08 8.18
N LEU A 51 4.53 2.43 7.64
CA LEU A 51 3.54 3.04 6.77
C LEU A 51 2.27 3.32 7.59
N GLU A 52 1.86 4.58 7.69
CA GLU A 52 0.67 5.03 8.43
C GLU A 52 -0.47 5.30 7.44
N PHE A 53 -1.66 4.75 7.70
CA PHE A 53 -2.84 4.86 6.84
C PHE A 53 -3.89 5.79 7.47
N PHE A 54 -4.75 6.40 6.63
CA PHE A 54 -5.78 7.33 7.10
C PHE A 54 -6.81 6.72 8.06
N ASN A 55 -6.97 5.40 8.07
CA ASN A 55 -7.84 4.70 9.02
C ASN A 55 -7.18 4.52 10.41
N GLY A 56 -5.97 5.04 10.62
CA GLY A 56 -5.21 4.89 11.86
C GLY A 56 -4.36 3.62 11.92
N ASP A 57 -4.47 2.71 10.94
CA ASP A 57 -3.61 1.54 10.89
C ASP A 57 -2.16 1.90 10.60
N SER A 58 -1.26 1.06 11.11
CA SER A 58 0.17 1.15 10.83
C SER A 58 0.71 -0.20 10.39
N LEU A 59 1.60 -0.19 9.40
CA LEU A 59 2.28 -1.38 8.90
C LEU A 59 3.79 -1.20 8.98
N LEU A 60 4.42 -1.97 9.87
CA LEU A 60 5.88 -2.13 9.89
C LEU A 60 6.30 -3.00 8.72
N VAL A 61 7.24 -2.51 7.91
CA VAL A 61 7.74 -3.24 6.73
C VAL A 61 9.27 -3.30 6.71
N GLY A 62 9.81 -4.29 6.01
CA GLY A 62 11.25 -4.35 5.77
C GLY A 62 11.73 -3.23 4.84
N ARG A 63 12.98 -2.79 5.02
CA ARG A 63 13.63 -1.67 4.29
C ARG A 63 13.37 -1.69 2.78
N LYS A 64 13.46 -2.84 2.11
CA LYS A 64 13.23 -2.95 0.66
C LYS A 64 11.79 -2.60 0.23
N ILE A 65 10.81 -3.00 1.03
CA ILE A 65 9.39 -2.67 0.77
C ILE A 65 9.14 -1.20 1.09
N PHE A 66 9.75 -0.72 2.16
CA PHE A 66 9.68 0.67 2.59
C PHE A 66 10.16 1.63 1.49
N GLU A 67 11.39 1.48 1.00
CA GLU A 67 11.96 2.39 -0.01
C GLU A 67 11.13 2.41 -1.30
N LYS A 68 10.68 1.24 -1.76
CA LYS A 68 9.79 1.16 -2.93
C LYS A 68 8.45 1.86 -2.71
N THR A 69 7.89 1.76 -1.51
CA THR A 69 6.63 2.42 -1.17
C THR A 69 6.81 3.92 -1.10
N LYS A 70 7.90 4.39 -0.50
CA LYS A 70 8.25 5.80 -0.39
C LYS A 70 8.43 6.47 -1.75
N GLU A 71 9.20 5.86 -2.65
CA GLU A 71 9.39 6.34 -4.02
C GLU A 71 8.05 6.49 -4.75
N ARG A 72 7.24 5.41 -4.76
CA ARG A 72 5.97 5.39 -5.48
C ARG A 72 4.89 6.29 -4.87
N PHE A 73 4.90 6.46 -3.55
CA PHE A 73 3.97 7.37 -2.87
C PHE A 73 4.26 8.84 -3.22
N HIS A 74 5.53 9.21 -3.28
CA HIS A 74 5.93 10.55 -3.70
C HIS A 74 5.54 10.85 -5.16
N ASP A 75 5.73 9.89 -6.07
CA ASP A 75 5.27 10.02 -7.46
C ASP A 75 3.74 10.18 -7.52
N PHE A 76 3.02 9.36 -6.76
CA PHE A 76 1.55 9.43 -6.66
C PHE A 76 1.06 10.81 -6.20
N GLN A 77 1.67 11.37 -5.15
CA GLN A 77 1.32 12.70 -4.64
C GLN A 77 1.53 13.81 -5.68
N LYS A 78 2.59 13.72 -6.49
CA LYS A 78 2.84 14.67 -7.57
C LYS A 78 1.77 14.60 -8.66
N THR A 79 1.39 13.39 -9.07
CA THR A 79 0.34 13.20 -10.08
C THR A 79 -1.05 13.62 -9.60
N ALA A 80 -1.34 13.52 -8.31
CA ALA A 80 -2.63 13.94 -7.74
C ALA A 80 -2.75 15.47 -7.54
N SER A 81 -1.62 16.19 -7.58
CA SER A 81 -1.57 17.65 -7.40
C SER A 81 -1.53 18.42 -8.73
N SER A 82 -1.59 17.72 -9.86
CA SER A 82 -1.61 18.27 -11.23
C SER A 82 -3.00 18.18 -11.82
#